data_AF-A0A954A7I7-F1
#
_entry.id   AF-A0A954A7I7-F1
#
_cell.length_a   1.000
_cell.length_b   1.000
_cell.length_c   1.000
_cell.angle_alpha   90.00
_cell.angle_beta   90.00
_cell.angle_gamma   90.00
#
_symmetry.space_group_name_H-M   'P 1'
#
loop_
_entity.id
_entity.type
_entity.pdbx_description
1 polymer ?
#
loop_
_entity_poly.entity_id
_entity_poly.type
_entity_poly.pdbx_seq_one_letter_code
_entity_poly.pdbx_strand_id
1 'polypeptide(L)'
;VSGVSCDSQVTGVECSVTVVTDVVFLRGDANDDMSTNVADTVFILAWIFTEGEDPHCFDAMDGNDDGMIDIADPIYLLAYFFSGGSTPPSPFGVAGPDPTADSLTCESSAVAGG
;
A
#
# COMPACT_ATOMS: atom_id res chain seq x y z
N VAL A 1 15.96 2.90 -4.38
CA VAL A 1 17.40 2.72 -4.69
C VAL A 1 17.67 1.23 -4.88
N SER A 2 17.76 0.74 -6.12
CA SER A 2 17.92 -0.69 -6.41
C SER A 2 19.27 -1.22 -5.89
N GLY A 3 19.23 -2.15 -4.94
CA GLY A 3 20.42 -2.84 -4.44
C GLY A 3 20.80 -3.99 -5.36
N VAL A 4 21.97 -3.90 -6.00
CA VAL A 4 22.57 -5.02 -6.73
C VAL A 4 23.60 -5.67 -5.80
N SER A 5 23.37 -6.93 -5.42
CA SER A 5 24.38 -7.75 -4.74
C SER A 5 24.74 -8.93 -5.63
N CYS A 6 25.87 -8.83 -6.32
CA CYS A 6 26.48 -9.94 -7.06
C CYS A 6 27.73 -10.37 -6.29
N ASP A 7 27.71 -11.55 -5.68
CA ASP A 7 28.91 -12.10 -5.05
C ASP A 7 29.92 -12.47 -6.15
N SER A 8 30.98 -11.68 -6.24
CA SER A 8 31.95 -11.74 -7.31
C SER A 8 32.99 -12.79 -7.00
N GLN A 9 32.61 -14.08 -7.06
CA GLN A 9 33.53 -15.21 -7.08
C GLN A 9 32.76 -16.49 -7.44
N VAL A 10 32.64 -16.80 -8.74
CA VAL A 10 32.67 -18.15 -9.36
C VAL A 10 32.23 -18.00 -10.83
N THR A 11 32.98 -18.62 -11.74
CA THR A 11 32.66 -18.71 -13.17
C THR A 11 31.33 -19.44 -13.38
N GLY A 12 30.32 -18.77 -13.94
CA GLY A 12 29.04 -19.38 -14.34
C GLY A 12 27.82 -19.02 -13.48
N VAL A 13 27.76 -17.81 -12.91
CA VAL A 13 26.59 -17.34 -12.16
C VAL A 13 25.63 -16.61 -13.11
N GLU A 14 24.49 -17.23 -13.37
CA GLU A 14 23.30 -16.53 -13.88
C GLU A 14 22.88 -15.50 -12.82
N CYS A 15 23.14 -14.22 -13.05
CA CYS A 15 22.61 -13.15 -12.19
C CYS A 15 21.15 -12.92 -12.60
N SER A 16 20.21 -13.44 -11.82
CA SER A 16 18.81 -13.03 -11.98
C SER A 16 18.64 -11.62 -11.43
N VAL A 17 18.43 -10.66 -12.34
CA VAL A 17 17.99 -9.32 -11.96
C VAL A 17 16.50 -9.39 -11.67
N THR A 18 16.12 -9.38 -10.39
CA THR A 18 14.74 -9.14 -10.02
C THR A 18 14.49 -7.64 -10.12
N VAL A 19 13.82 -7.21 -11.19
CA VAL A 19 13.27 -5.85 -11.25
C VAL A 19 12.08 -5.85 -10.31
N VAL A 20 12.29 -5.39 -9.07
CA VAL A 20 11.19 -5.07 -8.16
C VAL A 20 10.61 -3.76 -8.67
N THR A 21 9.48 -3.84 -9.38
CA THR A 21 8.66 -2.66 -9.63
C THR A 21 7.82 -2.46 -8.39
N ASP A 22 8.12 -1.42 -7.63
CA ASP A 22 7.28 -1.03 -6.50
C ASP A 22 5.86 -0.77 -7.04
N VAL A 23 4.87 -1.47 -6.47
CA VAL A 23 3.47 -1.30 -6.84
C VAL A 23 3.03 0.09 -6.41
N VAL A 24 2.27 0.76 -7.27
CA VAL A 24 1.82 2.13 -7.04
C VAL A 24 0.39 2.09 -6.52
N PHE A 25 0.13 2.79 -5.42
CA PHE A 25 -1.19 2.84 -4.79
C PHE A 25 -1.47 4.22 -4.20
N LEU A 26 -2.71 4.43 -3.72
CA LEU A 26 -3.11 5.58 -2.92
C LEU A 26 -3.35 5.12 -1.47
N ARG A 27 -2.58 5.66 -0.52
CA ARG A 27 -2.77 5.38 0.91
C ARG A 27 -4.15 5.85 1.35
N GLY A 28 -4.93 4.93 1.93
CA GLY A 28 -6.32 5.14 2.31
C GLY A 28 -7.35 4.95 1.18
N ASP A 29 -6.96 4.54 -0.02
CA ASP A 29 -7.86 4.08 -1.10
C ASP A 29 -8.07 2.56 -0.99
N ALA A 30 -8.73 2.14 0.08
CA ALA A 30 -8.85 0.75 0.49
C ALA A 30 -9.73 -0.08 -0.46
N ASN A 31 -10.68 0.56 -1.14
CA ASN A 31 -11.57 -0.12 -2.09
C ASN A 31 -11.08 -0.03 -3.56
N ASP A 32 -9.86 0.47 -3.79
CA ASP A 32 -9.21 0.60 -5.11
C ASP A 32 -10.05 1.36 -6.15
N ASP A 33 -10.76 2.42 -5.72
CA ASP A 33 -11.60 3.25 -6.59
C ASP A 33 -10.92 4.55 -7.08
N MET A 34 -9.62 4.69 -6.77
CA MET A 34 -8.77 5.85 -7.08
C MET A 34 -9.19 7.13 -6.33
N SER A 35 -9.94 7.01 -5.23
CA SER A 35 -10.42 8.16 -4.47
C SER A 35 -10.53 7.88 -2.97
N THR A 36 -9.59 8.40 -2.18
CA THR A 36 -9.64 8.31 -0.71
C THR A 36 -10.81 9.12 -0.11
N ASN A 37 -11.80 8.41 0.43
CA ASN A 37 -13.03 8.95 1.02
C ASN A 37 -13.59 8.05 2.14
N VAL A 38 -14.85 8.26 2.55
CA VAL A 38 -15.47 7.51 3.65
C VAL A 38 -15.74 6.05 3.28
N ALA A 39 -15.97 5.75 2.00
CA ALA A 39 -16.17 4.38 1.52
C ALA A 39 -14.99 3.47 1.87
N ASP A 40 -13.76 3.99 1.80
CA ASP A 40 -12.54 3.29 2.18
C ASP A 40 -12.53 2.89 3.65
N THR A 41 -12.92 3.82 4.52
CA THR A 41 -12.99 3.55 5.96
C THR A 41 -14.01 2.45 6.28
N VAL A 42 -15.12 2.40 5.52
CA VAL A 42 -16.11 1.34 5.63
C VAL A 42 -15.56 0.02 5.11
N PHE A 43 -14.80 0.04 4.01
CA PHE A 43 -14.13 -1.13 3.46
C PHE A 43 -13.15 -1.74 4.48
N ILE A 44 -12.27 -0.92 5.08
CA ILE A 44 -11.31 -1.37 6.11
C ILE A 44 -12.05 -2.02 7.29
N LEU A 45 -13.08 -1.36 7.82
CA LEU A 45 -13.88 -1.90 8.93
C LEU A 45 -14.60 -3.20 8.56
N ALA A 46 -15.10 -3.33 7.33
CA ALA A 46 -15.75 -4.54 6.86
C ALA A 46 -14.77 -5.71 6.79
N TRP A 47 -13.55 -5.47 6.31
CA TRP A 47 -12.50 -6.49 6.29
C TRP A 47 -12.12 -6.92 7.72
N ILE A 48 -11.87 -5.97 8.64
CA ILE A 48 -11.47 -6.26 10.03
C ILE A 48 -12.54 -7.04 10.81
N PHE A 49 -13.82 -6.65 10.70
CA PHE A 49 -14.86 -7.13 11.62
C PHE A 49 -15.85 -8.11 11.01
N THR A 50 -15.98 -8.16 9.68
CA THR A 50 -17.07 -8.89 9.03
C THR A 50 -16.60 -9.90 8.00
N GLU A 51 -15.29 -10.19 7.94
CA GLU A 51 -14.70 -11.04 6.89
C GLU A 51 -15.13 -10.53 5.51
N GLY A 52 -14.98 -9.21 5.32
CA GLY A 52 -15.27 -8.54 4.05
C GLY A 52 -14.37 -9.00 2.92
N GLU A 53 -14.56 -8.41 1.74
CA GLU A 53 -13.71 -8.67 0.57
C GLU A 53 -12.24 -8.36 0.88
N ASP A 54 -11.33 -9.23 0.39
CA ASP A 54 -9.89 -9.01 0.55
C ASP A 54 -9.44 -7.79 -0.29
N PRO A 55 -8.61 -6.89 0.27
CA PRO A 55 -8.12 -5.73 -0.45
C PRO A 55 -7.17 -6.15 -1.57
N HIS A 56 -7.22 -5.43 -2.70
CA HIS A 56 -6.20 -5.54 -3.75
C HIS A 56 -4.82 -5.04 -3.28
N CYS A 57 -4.81 -4.13 -2.30
CA CYS A 57 -3.62 -3.46 -1.82
C CYS A 57 -3.66 -3.32 -0.30
N PHE A 58 -2.86 -4.13 0.40
CA PHE A 58 -2.80 -4.06 1.86
C PHE A 58 -2.13 -2.75 2.33
N ASP A 59 -1.21 -2.17 1.56
CA ASP A 59 -0.60 -0.86 1.90
C ASP A 59 -1.63 0.28 1.83
N ALA A 60 -2.66 0.16 1.00
CA ALA A 60 -3.74 1.14 0.94
C ALA A 60 -4.67 1.09 2.17
N MET A 61 -4.72 -0.06 2.86
CA MET A 61 -5.52 -0.27 4.07
C MET A 61 -4.86 0.33 5.32
N ASP A 62 -3.52 0.39 5.33
CA ASP A 62 -2.72 1.00 6.40
C ASP A 62 -2.72 2.53 6.24
N GLY A 63 -3.77 3.14 6.79
CA GLY A 63 -4.05 4.56 6.65
C GLY A 63 -3.15 5.44 7.50
N ASN A 64 -2.56 4.88 8.56
CA ASN A 64 -1.66 5.60 9.47
C ASN A 64 -0.17 5.30 9.22
N ASP A 65 0.14 4.36 8.31
CA ASP A 65 1.48 3.93 7.88
C ASP A 65 2.32 3.36 9.05
N ASP A 66 1.71 2.54 9.91
CA ASP A 66 2.37 1.90 11.05
C ASP A 66 2.76 0.43 10.83
N GLY A 67 2.45 -0.11 9.65
CA GLY A 67 2.77 -1.47 9.20
C GLY A 67 1.81 -2.52 9.73
N MET A 68 0.68 -2.11 10.32
CA MET A 68 -0.38 -3.00 10.78
C MET A 68 -1.73 -2.53 10.23
N ILE A 69 -2.62 -3.47 9.94
CA ILE A 69 -4.01 -3.16 9.58
C ILE A 69 -4.88 -3.45 10.78
N ASP A 70 -5.32 -2.39 11.45
CA ASP A 70 -6.19 -2.47 12.62
C ASP A 70 -7.21 -1.31 12.69
N ILE A 71 -7.84 -1.12 13.85
CA ILE A 71 -8.89 -0.09 14.01
C ILE A 71 -8.32 1.34 13.99
N ALA A 72 -7.01 1.52 14.17
CA ALA A 72 -6.35 2.81 14.09
C ALA A 72 -6.42 3.40 12.68
N ASP A 73 -6.40 2.56 11.63
CA ASP A 73 -6.44 3.00 10.22
C ASP A 73 -7.72 3.75 9.85
N PRO A 74 -8.94 3.19 10.01
CA PRO A 74 -10.15 3.91 9.69
C PRO A 74 -10.36 5.10 10.64
N ILE A 75 -9.89 5.02 11.90
CA ILE A 75 -9.96 6.16 12.83
C ILE A 75 -9.08 7.31 12.35
N TYR A 76 -7.87 7.02 11.88
CA TYR A 76 -6.93 8.01 11.36
C TYR A 76 -7.53 8.72 10.13
N LEU A 77 -8.06 7.96 9.17
CA LEU A 77 -8.71 8.51 7.96
C LEU A 77 -9.94 9.36 8.31
N LEU A 78 -10.81 8.89 9.21
CA LEU A 78 -11.97 9.66 9.66
C LEU A 78 -11.58 10.95 10.40
N ALA A 79 -10.50 10.92 11.17
CA ALA A 79 -9.98 12.12 11.84
C ALA A 79 -9.49 13.16 10.82
N TYR A 80 -8.80 12.72 9.76
CA TYR A 80 -8.43 13.59 8.64
C TYR A 80 -9.67 14.18 7.94
N PHE A 81 -10.66 13.37 7.59
CA PHE A 81 -11.85 13.83 6.85
C PHE A 81 -12.73 14.81 7.63
N PHE A 82 -12.91 14.60 8.94
CA PHE A 82 -13.96 15.29 9.69
C PHE A 82 -13.48 16.11 10.88
N SER A 83 -12.28 15.85 11.39
CA SER A 83 -11.80 16.45 12.65
C SER A 83 -10.57 17.34 12.47
N GLY A 84 -10.13 17.58 11.23
CA GLY A 84 -8.90 18.33 10.96
C GLY A 84 -7.65 17.60 11.46
N GLY A 85 -7.68 16.26 11.44
CA GLY A 85 -6.52 15.43 11.72
C GLY A 85 -5.40 15.61 10.69
N SER A 86 -4.25 15.00 10.97
CA SER A 86 -3.11 15.01 10.07
C SER A 86 -3.47 14.41 8.71
N THR A 87 -2.89 14.95 7.63
CA THR A 87 -2.95 14.32 6.30
C THR A 87 -2.34 12.92 6.37
N PRO A 88 -2.91 11.91 5.70
CA PRO A 88 -2.28 10.59 5.59
C PRO A 88 -0.85 10.67 5.05
N PRO A 89 0.06 9.79 5.51
CA PRO A 89 1.40 9.66 4.97
C PRO A 89 1.39 9.36 3.46
N SER A 90 2.51 9.62 2.80
CA SER A 90 2.66 9.28 1.38
C SER A 90 2.52 7.76 1.20
N PRO A 91 1.97 7.26 0.06
CA PRO A 91 1.48 7.98 -1.11
C PRO A 91 0.02 8.47 -1.00
N PHE A 92 -0.21 9.75 -0.71
CA PHE A 92 -1.55 10.33 -0.54
C PHE A 92 -1.83 11.46 -1.55
N GLY A 93 -3.01 11.44 -2.18
CA GLY A 93 -3.45 12.41 -3.19
C GLY A 93 -2.81 12.27 -4.57
N VAL A 94 -1.64 11.63 -4.64
CA VAL A 94 -1.00 11.16 -5.88
C VAL A 94 -0.49 9.75 -5.61
N ALA A 95 -0.86 8.83 -6.49
CA ALA A 95 -0.48 7.44 -6.34
C ALA A 95 1.05 7.29 -6.45
N GLY A 96 1.64 6.48 -5.58
CA GLY A 96 3.09 6.30 -5.48
C GLY A 96 3.45 4.94 -4.89
N PRO A 97 4.73 4.58 -4.89
CA PRO A 97 5.23 3.43 -4.13
C PRO A 97 5.20 3.73 -2.63
N ASP A 98 5.25 2.68 -1.81
CA ASP A 98 5.41 2.84 -0.36
C ASP A 98 6.82 3.39 -0.03
N PRO A 99 6.94 4.58 0.61
CA PRO A 99 8.23 5.08 1.06
C PRO A 99 8.73 4.40 2.35
N THR A 100 7.86 3.73 3.08
CA THR A 100 8.18 2.94 4.27
C THR A 100 8.30 1.47 3.88
N ALA A 101 9.06 0.71 4.68
CA ALA A 101 9.30 -0.69 4.40
C ALA A 101 8.68 -1.52 5.52
N ASP A 102 7.74 -2.38 5.17
CA ASP A 102 7.08 -3.31 6.07
C ASP A 102 6.78 -4.66 5.37
N SER A 103 5.82 -5.42 5.90
CA SER A 103 5.39 -6.71 5.34
C SER A 103 4.07 -6.64 4.59
N LEU A 104 3.43 -5.47 4.54
CA LEU A 104 2.24 -5.23 3.75
C LEU A 104 2.66 -5.13 2.27
N THR A 105 1.76 -5.53 1.39
CA THR A 105 2.05 -5.60 -0.05
C THR A 105 0.80 -5.31 -0.85
N CYS A 106 0.98 -4.75 -2.03
CA CYS A 106 -0.08 -4.62 -3.01
C CYS A 106 0.06 -5.62 -4.15
N GLU A 107 -1.07 -6.17 -4.60
CA GLU A 107 -1.09 -6.94 -5.83
C GLU A 107 -0.65 -6.03 -6.96
N SER A 108 0.32 -6.47 -7.78
CA SER A 108 0.80 -5.67 -8.90
C SER A 108 -0.37 -5.35 -9.83
N SER A 109 -0.78 -4.09 -9.93
CA SER A 109 -1.72 -3.66 -10.97
C SER A 109 -1.10 -4.03 -12.30
N ALA A 110 -1.65 -5.03 -12.99
CA ALA A 110 -1.19 -5.41 -14.31
C ALA A 110 -1.29 -4.17 -15.18
N VAL A 111 -0.15 -3.63 -15.63
CA VAL A 111 -0.15 -2.54 -16.60
C VAL A 111 -1.01 -3.03 -17.77
N ALA A 112 -2.13 -2.36 -18.04
CA ALA A 112 -2.89 -2.61 -19.24
C ALA A 112 -1.97 -2.23 -20.41
N GLY A 113 -1.33 -3.24 -21.00
CA GLY A 113 -0.55 -3.09 -22.22
C GLY A 113 -1.44 -2.45 -23.29
N GLY A 114 -0.96 -1.34 -23.86
CA GLY A 114 -1.67 -0.52 -24.84
C GLY A 114 -1.90 -1.17 -26.20
#